data_AF-A0A256HZ73-F1
#
_entry.id   AF-A0A256HZ73-F1
#
_cell.length_a   1.000
_cell.length_b   1.000
_cell.length_c   1.000
_cell.angle_alpha   90.00
_cell.angle_beta   90.00
_cell.angle_gamma   90.00
#
_symmetry.space_group_name_H-M   'P 1'
#
loop_
_entity.id
_entity.type
_entity.pdbx_description
1 polymer ?
#
loop_
_entity_poly.entity_id
_entity_poly.type
_entity_poly.pdbx_seq_one_letter_code
_entity_poly.pdbx_strand_id
1 'polypeptide(L)'
;MSDDTTPADGTPSGDGASAGDETAGGDAFAAELDRARALLDGDDVEAVHVGVVRDGEVDTTFAQRADEGPEGEGLRALALLAAHVRLVANEAGVEASTVAGDAATLAGQVERIPASTDDLPEE
;
A
#
# COMPACT_ATOMS: atom_id res chain seq x y z
N MET A 1 -41.16 5.14 57.86
CA MET A 1 -40.79 3.78 58.30
C MET A 1 -41.19 2.79 57.24
N SER A 2 -40.21 2.30 56.49
CA SER A 2 -40.04 0.92 56.01
C SER A 2 -38.94 0.97 54.96
N ASP A 3 -37.76 0.53 55.38
CA ASP A 3 -36.60 0.20 54.57
C ASP A 3 -36.96 -0.82 53.48
N ASP A 4 -36.43 -0.60 52.27
CA ASP A 4 -36.17 -1.71 51.35
C ASP A 4 -34.76 -1.50 50.77
N THR A 5 -33.83 -2.25 51.34
CA THR A 5 -32.45 -2.42 50.89
C THR A 5 -32.31 -3.84 50.37
N THR A 6 -31.98 -4.00 49.09
CA THR A 6 -31.44 -5.25 48.56
C THR A 6 -30.03 -5.03 48.02
N PRO A 7 -29.07 -5.94 48.33
CA PRO A 7 -27.64 -5.74 48.12
C PRO A 7 -27.15 -6.21 46.75
N ALA A 8 -25.91 -5.82 46.47
CA ALA A 8 -25.12 -6.05 45.27
C ALA A 8 -24.88 -7.53 44.90
N ASP A 9 -24.80 -7.78 43.59
CA ASP A 9 -23.96 -8.82 42.97
C ASP A 9 -23.69 -8.29 41.54
N GLY A 10 -22.48 -7.89 41.18
CA GLY A 10 -21.36 -8.80 40.93
C GLY A 10 -21.02 -8.72 39.43
N THR A 11 -20.18 -7.76 39.05
CA THR A 11 -19.62 -7.62 37.69
C THR A 11 -18.76 -8.85 37.37
N PRO A 12 -18.85 -9.40 36.15
CA PRO A 12 -17.77 -9.14 35.21
C PRO A 12 -18.41 -8.55 33.94
N SER A 13 -17.99 -7.36 33.50
CA SER A 13 -16.90 -7.30 32.52
C SER A 13 -17.06 -8.45 31.54
N GLY A 14 -18.12 -8.38 30.74
CA GLY A 14 -18.08 -8.91 29.40
C GLY A 14 -17.01 -8.13 28.66
N ASP A 15 -15.76 -8.49 28.96
CA ASP A 15 -14.64 -8.40 28.04
C ASP A 15 -15.05 -9.30 26.87
N GLY A 16 -16.00 -8.79 26.08
CA GLY A 16 -16.26 -9.26 24.74
C GLY A 16 -14.98 -8.94 24.03
N ALA A 17 -14.04 -9.88 24.13
CA ALA A 17 -12.83 -9.88 23.36
C ALA A 17 -13.25 -9.50 21.95
N SER A 18 -12.87 -8.28 21.53
CA SER A 18 -12.80 -7.91 20.12
C SER A 18 -11.72 -8.78 19.48
N ALA A 19 -11.95 -10.09 19.45
CA ALA A 19 -11.36 -11.02 18.53
C ALA A 19 -12.14 -10.84 17.23
N GLY A 20 -11.87 -9.73 16.54
CA GLY A 20 -12.62 -9.37 15.33
C GLY A 20 -11.88 -8.46 14.36
N ASP A 21 -10.65 -8.04 14.66
CA ASP A 21 -9.93 -7.11 13.78
C ASP A 21 -8.92 -7.82 12.87
N GLU A 22 -8.32 -8.93 13.32
CA GLU A 22 -7.31 -9.64 12.50
C GLU A 22 -7.93 -10.48 11.36
N THR A 23 -9.18 -10.95 11.52
CA THR A 23 -9.87 -11.70 10.47
C THR A 23 -10.46 -10.78 9.39
N ALA A 24 -10.87 -9.57 9.76
CA ALA A 24 -11.43 -8.59 8.84
C ALA A 24 -10.38 -8.07 7.83
N GLY A 25 -9.13 -7.90 8.26
CA GLY A 25 -8.02 -7.51 7.38
C GLY A 25 -7.64 -8.61 6.37
N GLY A 26 -7.67 -9.87 6.79
CA GLY A 26 -7.42 -11.02 5.90
C GLY A 26 -8.49 -11.17 4.81
N ASP A 27 -9.75 -10.96 5.16
CA ASP A 27 -10.87 -11.03 4.22
C ASP A 27 -10.87 -9.85 3.23
N ALA A 28 -10.53 -8.64 3.68
CA ALA A 28 -10.40 -7.47 2.81
C ALA A 28 -9.21 -7.58 1.85
N PHE A 29 -8.06 -8.07 2.33
CA PHE A 29 -6.88 -8.34 1.50
C PHE A 29 -7.18 -9.40 0.44
N ALA A 30 -7.80 -10.52 0.83
CA ALA A 30 -8.19 -11.57 -0.11
C ALA A 30 -9.17 -11.06 -1.17
N ALA A 31 -10.17 -10.26 -0.77
CA ALA A 31 -11.13 -9.67 -1.70
C ALA A 31 -10.47 -8.71 -2.70
N GLU A 32 -9.52 -7.88 -2.27
CA GLU A 32 -8.79 -6.97 -3.17
C GLU A 32 -7.88 -7.75 -4.11
N LEU A 33 -7.22 -8.80 -3.62
CA LEU A 33 -6.40 -9.68 -4.46
C LEU A 33 -7.23 -10.40 -5.53
N ASP A 34 -8.43 -10.86 -5.18
CA ASP A 34 -9.35 -11.48 -6.13
C ASP A 34 -9.89 -10.48 -7.15
N ARG A 35 -10.18 -9.23 -6.73
CA ARG A 35 -10.51 -8.13 -7.66
C ARG A 35 -9.35 -7.86 -8.62
N ALA A 36 -8.12 -7.77 -8.12
CA ALA A 36 -6.94 -7.54 -8.95
C ALA A 36 -6.75 -8.67 -9.99
N ARG A 37 -6.92 -9.93 -9.59
CA ARG A 37 -6.88 -11.08 -10.51
C ARG A 37 -7.95 -10.99 -11.59
N ALA A 38 -9.19 -10.66 -11.21
CA ALA A 38 -10.29 -10.50 -12.17
C ALA A 38 -10.03 -9.38 -13.20
N LEU A 39 -9.33 -8.31 -12.81
CA LEU A 39 -8.90 -7.27 -13.76
C LEU A 39 -7.84 -7.78 -14.75
N LEU A 40 -6.95 -8.67 -14.32
CA LEU A 40 -5.90 -9.25 -15.18
C LEU A 40 -6.45 -10.29 -16.16
N ASP A 41 -7.60 -10.90 -15.86
CA ASP A 41 -8.29 -11.85 -16.74
C ASP A 41 -8.98 -11.15 -17.95
N GLY A 42 -8.99 -9.81 -18.01
CA GLY A 42 -9.53 -9.03 -19.12
C GLY A 42 -8.66 -9.09 -20.38
N ASP A 43 -9.26 -9.39 -21.52
CA ASP A 43 -8.55 -9.43 -22.81
C ASP A 43 -8.08 -8.04 -23.30
N ASP A 44 -8.68 -6.97 -22.76
CA ASP A 44 -8.46 -5.56 -23.12
C ASP A 44 -7.34 -4.86 -22.32
N VAL A 45 -6.60 -5.58 -21.47
CA VAL A 45 -5.49 -5.01 -20.70
C VAL A 45 -4.27 -4.72 -21.59
N GLU A 46 -3.97 -3.44 -21.83
CA GLU A 46 -2.84 -3.02 -22.69
C GLU A 46 -1.50 -2.96 -21.95
N ALA A 47 -1.54 -2.69 -20.64
CA ALA A 47 -0.35 -2.55 -19.80
C ALA A 47 -0.65 -2.94 -18.35
N VAL A 48 0.36 -3.44 -17.64
CA VAL A 48 0.29 -3.81 -16.23
C VAL A 48 1.53 -3.34 -15.48
N HIS A 49 1.31 -2.80 -14.28
CA HIS A 49 2.34 -2.54 -13.29
C HIS A 49 1.95 -3.24 -12.00
N VAL A 50 2.81 -4.13 -11.51
CA VAL A 50 2.59 -4.88 -10.26
C VAL A 50 3.70 -4.54 -9.29
N GLY A 51 3.34 -4.22 -8.05
CA GLY A 51 4.25 -4.14 -6.92
C GLY A 51 3.85 -5.14 -5.85
N VAL A 52 4.78 -5.96 -5.38
CA VAL A 52 4.57 -6.94 -4.31
C VAL A 52 5.46 -6.57 -3.14
N VAL A 53 4.86 -6.43 -1.95
CA VAL A 53 5.60 -6.21 -0.71
C VAL A 53 5.75 -7.55 0.01
N ARG A 54 6.97 -7.96 0.30
CA ARG A 54 7.28 -9.19 1.04
C ARG A 54 8.45 -8.94 1.97
N ASP A 55 8.29 -9.29 3.24
CA ASP A 55 9.36 -9.19 4.25
C ASP A 55 10.02 -7.78 4.33
N GLY A 56 9.25 -6.73 4.00
CA GLY A 56 9.73 -5.35 3.95
C GLY A 56 10.45 -4.95 2.65
N GLU A 57 10.66 -5.88 1.73
CA GLU A 57 11.17 -5.63 0.38
C GLU A 57 10.00 -5.41 -0.61
N VAL A 58 10.27 -4.65 -1.68
CA VAL A 58 9.28 -4.34 -2.72
C VAL A 58 9.82 -4.81 -4.08
N ASP A 59 9.18 -5.82 -4.64
CA ASP A 59 9.42 -6.28 -6.01
C ASP A 59 8.43 -5.62 -6.96
N THR A 60 8.92 -4.97 -8.01
CA THR A 60 8.05 -4.38 -9.05
C THR A 60 8.31 -5.00 -10.42
N THR A 61 7.26 -5.08 -11.24
CA THR A 61 7.36 -5.51 -12.63
C THR A 61 6.40 -4.71 -13.48
N PHE A 62 6.86 -4.31 -14.65
CA PHE A 62 6.09 -3.61 -15.67
C PHE A 62 6.10 -4.41 -16.96
N ALA A 63 4.93 -4.59 -17.56
CA ALA A 63 4.78 -5.21 -18.87
C ALA A 63 3.73 -4.47 -19.70
N GLN A 64 3.99 -4.30 -20.99
CA GLN A 64 3.10 -3.61 -21.92
C GLN A 64 3.11 -4.32 -23.28
N ARG A 65 2.00 -4.24 -24.00
CA ARG A 65 1.94 -4.66 -25.41
C ARG A 65 2.50 -3.53 -26.29
N ALA A 66 3.49 -3.86 -27.11
CA ALA A 66 4.22 -2.90 -27.93
C ALA A 66 3.45 -2.54 -29.21
N ASP A 67 2.46 -1.66 -29.12
CA ASP A 67 1.75 -1.12 -30.29
C ASP A 67 1.95 0.40 -30.50
N GLU A 68 2.50 1.12 -29.51
CA GLU A 68 2.74 2.56 -29.61
C GLU A 68 4.21 2.87 -29.30
N GLY A 69 4.82 3.76 -30.09
CA GLY A 69 6.24 4.13 -30.01
C GLY A 69 6.67 4.72 -28.66
N PRO A 70 7.97 5.05 -28.50
CA PRO A 70 8.59 5.43 -27.23
C PRO A 70 7.93 6.66 -26.56
N GLU A 71 7.32 7.58 -27.31
CA GLU A 71 6.57 8.70 -26.71
C GLU A 71 5.29 8.25 -25.98
N GLY A 72 4.62 7.21 -26.47
CA GLY A 72 3.42 6.64 -25.84
C GLY A 72 3.74 5.87 -24.56
N GLU A 73 4.89 5.20 -24.53
CA GLU A 73 5.41 4.50 -23.35
C GLU A 73 5.67 5.50 -22.19
N GLY A 74 6.33 6.63 -22.48
CA GLY A 74 6.60 7.66 -21.48
C GLY A 74 5.34 8.29 -20.88
N LEU A 75 4.34 8.60 -21.72
CA LEU A 75 3.07 9.18 -21.25
C LEU A 75 2.25 8.17 -20.43
N ARG A 76 2.24 6.89 -20.79
CA ARG A 76 1.59 5.83 -20.00
C ARG A 76 2.28 5.62 -18.66
N ALA A 77 3.61 5.58 -18.63
CA ALA A 77 4.36 5.50 -17.38
C ALA A 77 4.06 6.68 -16.45
N LEU A 78 3.99 7.90 -17.00
CA LEU A 78 3.58 9.09 -16.25
C LEU A 78 2.12 9.02 -15.77
N ALA A 79 1.21 8.47 -16.57
CA ALA A 79 -0.18 8.27 -16.17
C ALA A 79 -0.30 7.26 -15.02
N LEU A 80 0.47 6.16 -15.05
CA LEU A 80 0.54 5.18 -13.97
C LEU A 80 1.12 5.79 -12.69
N LEU A 81 2.21 6.55 -12.82
CA LEU A 81 2.78 7.29 -11.69
C LEU A 81 1.76 8.27 -11.10
N ALA A 82 1.05 9.03 -11.93
CA ALA A 82 0.03 9.97 -11.48
C ALA A 82 -1.13 9.27 -10.76
N ALA A 83 -1.56 8.09 -11.24
CA ALA A 83 -2.56 7.27 -10.57
C ALA A 83 -2.06 6.79 -9.20
N HIS A 84 -0.80 6.34 -9.12
CA HIS A 84 -0.19 5.90 -7.88
C HIS A 84 -0.06 7.02 -6.85
N VAL A 85 0.44 8.19 -7.26
CA VAL A 85 0.54 9.38 -6.40
C VAL A 85 -0.82 9.78 -5.84
N ARG A 86 -1.89 9.74 -6.65
CA ARG A 86 -3.26 10.02 -6.16
C ARG A 86 -3.73 9.02 -5.13
N LEU A 87 -3.48 7.73 -5.33
CA LEU A 87 -3.86 6.69 -4.38
C LEU A 87 -3.18 6.92 -3.02
N VAL A 88 -1.87 7.13 -3.02
CA VAL A 88 -1.08 7.38 -1.80
C VAL A 88 -1.53 8.67 -1.12
N ALA A 89 -1.80 9.73 -1.89
CA ALA A 89 -2.28 11.00 -1.36
C ALA A 89 -3.61 10.86 -0.61
N ASN A 90 -4.56 10.11 -1.19
CA ASN A 90 -5.85 9.84 -0.55
C ASN A 90 -5.70 9.03 0.74
N GLU A 91 -4.83 8.02 0.75
CA GLU A 91 -4.57 7.18 1.93
C GLU A 91 -3.90 7.98 3.06
N ALA A 92 -2.90 8.81 2.71
CA ALA A 92 -2.16 9.61 3.67
C ALA A 92 -2.89 10.90 4.09
N GLY A 93 -4.00 11.25 3.44
CA GLY A 93 -4.75 12.48 3.71
C GLY A 93 -3.97 13.76 3.38
N VAL A 94 -3.10 13.72 2.37
CA VAL A 94 -2.26 14.86 1.94
C VAL A 94 -2.49 15.18 0.47
N GLU A 95 -1.97 16.32 0.02
CA GLU A 95 -2.04 16.70 -1.40
C GLU A 95 -1.11 15.84 -2.27
N ALA A 96 -1.55 15.55 -3.50
CA ALA A 96 -0.76 14.77 -4.46
C ALA A 96 0.63 15.38 -4.77
N SER A 97 0.74 16.71 -4.73
CA SER A 97 2.02 17.41 -4.92
C SER A 97 3.01 17.16 -3.78
N THR A 98 2.53 17.00 -2.55
CA THR A 98 3.37 16.64 -1.39
C THR A 98 3.96 15.25 -1.57
N VAL A 99 3.12 14.27 -1.89
CA VAL A 99 3.57 12.89 -2.16
C VAL A 99 4.61 12.84 -3.28
N ALA A 100 4.37 13.58 -4.37
CA ALA A 100 5.31 13.63 -5.49
C ALA A 100 6.66 14.24 -5.08
N GLY A 101 6.66 15.29 -4.26
CA GLY A 101 7.89 15.91 -3.74
C GLY A 101 8.67 15.01 -2.78
N ASP A 102 7.97 14.30 -1.90
CA ASP A 102 8.58 13.36 -0.96
C ASP A 102 9.17 12.16 -1.70
N ALA A 103 8.43 11.61 -2.67
CA ALA A 103 8.91 10.53 -3.52
C ALA A 103 10.17 10.93 -4.31
N ALA A 104 10.19 12.14 -4.88
CA ALA A 104 11.37 12.67 -5.56
C ALA A 104 12.57 12.83 -4.60
N THR A 105 12.32 13.25 -3.36
CA THR A 105 13.36 13.36 -2.32
C THR A 105 13.93 12.00 -1.96
N LEU A 106 13.08 11.00 -1.74
CA LEU A 106 13.48 9.62 -1.43
C LEU A 106 14.27 9.00 -2.59
N ALA A 107 13.82 9.18 -3.83
CA ALA A 107 14.53 8.70 -5.01
C ALA A 107 15.97 9.25 -5.08
N GLY A 108 16.15 10.54 -4.80
CA GLY A 108 17.48 11.17 -4.76
C GLY A 108 18.35 10.82 -3.54
N GLN A 109 17.81 10.10 -2.55
CA GLN A 109 18.54 9.53 -1.42
C GLN A 109 18.99 8.09 -1.70
N VAL A 110 18.18 7.31 -2.43
CA VAL A 110 18.52 5.93 -2.82
C VAL A 110 19.70 5.88 -3.80
N GLU A 111 19.84 6.87 -4.70
CA GLU A 111 21.05 7.04 -5.52
C GLU A 111 22.32 7.34 -4.70
N ARG A 112 22.19 7.63 -3.40
CA ARG A 112 23.30 7.95 -2.49
C ARG A 112 23.65 6.82 -1.52
N ILE A 113 23.29 5.58 -1.86
CA ILE A 113 23.83 4.39 -1.21
C ILE A 113 25.13 4.02 -1.96
N PRO A 114 26.30 3.99 -1.30
CA PRO A 114 27.53 3.55 -1.94
C PRO A 114 27.29 2.15 -2.53
N ALA A 115 27.53 1.99 -3.82
CA ALA A 115 27.34 0.71 -4.51
C ALA A 115 28.32 -0.38 -4.03
N SER A 116 29.34 0.01 -3.24
CA SER A 116 30.37 -0.89 -2.74
C SER A 116 30.81 -0.52 -1.32
N THR A 117 31.03 -1.54 -0.48
CA THR A 117 31.71 -1.44 0.82
C THR A 117 33.18 -0.98 0.71
N ASP A 118 33.75 -0.95 -0.50
CA ASP A 118 35.11 -0.45 -0.79
C ASP A 118 35.22 1.09 -0.81
N ASP A 119 34.11 1.84 -0.76
CA ASP A 119 34.10 3.32 -0.69
C ASP A 119 34.13 3.86 0.75
N LEU A 120 34.25 2.99 1.76
CA LEU A 120 34.45 3.40 3.14
C LEU A 120 35.93 3.80 3.34
N PRO A 121 36.24 4.99 3.88
CA PRO A 121 37.61 5.35 4.18
C PRO A 121 38.18 4.38 5.23
N GLU A 122 39.33 3.80 4.93
CA GLU A 122 40.07 2.94 5.86
C GLU A 122 40.48 3.77 7.09
N GLU A 123 40.02 3.39 8.29
CA GLU A 123 40.49 3.97 9.56
C GLU A 123 41.87 3.44 9.98
#